data_AF-A0A370TBX1-F1
#
_entry.id   AF-A0A370TBX1-F1
#
_cell.length_a   1.000
_cell.length_b   1.000
_cell.length_c   1.000
_cell.angle_alpha   90.00
_cell.angle_beta   90.00
_cell.angle_gamma   90.00
#
_symmetry.space_group_name_H-M   'P 1'
#
loop_
_entity.id
_entity.type
_entity.pdbx_description
1 polymer ?
#
loop_
_entity_poly.entity_id
_entity_poly.type
_entity_poly.pdbx_seq_one_letter_code
_entity_poly.pdbx_strand_id
1 'polypeptide(L)'
;MAEDVKGIIDEHDLQNVTLIGHSMGAKIALTVALQCPESVGNVIAIDNIPIHLPLSDDFHQYIEALKRVEQAKVTTHAQADFIVREYEKSSIIRFFLLTNLVSSPESSYLRFRIPLDVLSTALGPLEDFPFAAEEGINFNKPVLFIRATQSHYIPHSALPQIRLFFPNASLVEMDCGHWVIQEKPEQFAQCKIDITHLRAYI
;
A
#
# COMPACT_ATOMS: atom_id res chain seq x y z
N MET A 1 13.64 -1.03 0.25
CA MET A 1 12.35 -1.45 0.82
C MET A 1 12.15 -2.96 0.74
N ALA A 2 12.05 -3.59 -0.45
CA ALA A 2 11.93 -5.05 -0.55
C ALA A 2 13.11 -5.78 0.13
N GLU A 3 14.34 -5.34 -0.15
CA GLU A 3 15.54 -5.87 0.53
C GLU A 3 15.51 -5.70 2.05
N ASP A 4 14.89 -4.63 2.58
CA ASP A 4 14.80 -4.41 4.02
C ASP A 4 13.83 -5.41 4.66
N VAL A 5 12.69 -5.69 4.00
CA VAL A 5 11.74 -6.72 4.44
C VAL A 5 12.37 -8.11 4.39
N LYS A 6 13.10 -8.41 3.31
CA LYS A 6 13.90 -9.63 3.20
C LYS A 6 14.91 -9.72 4.35
N GLY A 7 15.61 -8.63 4.65
CA GLY A 7 16.56 -8.55 5.76
C GLY A 7 15.92 -8.92 7.11
N ILE A 8 14.71 -8.44 7.39
CA ILE A 8 13.95 -8.79 8.61
C ILE A 8 13.57 -10.28 8.63
N ILE A 9 13.15 -10.83 7.49
CA ILE A 9 12.84 -12.27 7.36
C ILE A 9 14.07 -13.10 7.68
N ASP A 10 15.23 -12.74 7.11
CA ASP A 10 16.49 -13.44 7.29
C ASP A 10 17.03 -13.29 8.74
N GLU A 11 17.00 -12.08 9.30
CA GLU A 11 17.48 -11.78 10.65
C GLU A 11 16.74 -12.58 11.73
N HIS A 12 15.43 -12.78 11.55
CA HIS A 12 14.57 -13.49 12.49
C HIS A 12 14.32 -14.95 12.12
N ASP A 13 14.98 -15.47 11.08
CA ASP A 13 14.79 -16.83 10.54
C ASP A 13 13.30 -17.19 10.34
N LEU A 14 12.55 -16.24 9.77
CA LEU A 14 11.12 -16.41 9.57
C LEU A 14 10.86 -17.31 8.36
N GLN A 15 10.01 -18.32 8.57
CA GLN A 15 9.63 -19.28 7.55
C GLN A 15 8.12 -19.25 7.32
N ASN A 16 7.71 -19.49 6.08
CA ASN A 16 6.31 -19.53 5.65
C ASN A 16 5.51 -18.27 6.05
N VAL A 17 6.10 -17.09 5.87
CA VAL A 17 5.48 -15.82 6.29
C VAL A 17 4.31 -15.41 5.39
N THR A 18 3.29 -14.81 6.00
CA THR A 18 2.24 -14.09 5.27
C THR A 18 2.64 -12.62 5.14
N LEU A 19 2.79 -12.14 3.91
CA LEU A 19 3.03 -10.72 3.65
C LEU A 19 1.72 -10.02 3.32
N ILE A 20 1.44 -8.90 3.98
CA ILE A 20 0.26 -8.08 3.72
C ILE A 20 0.75 -6.68 3.38
N GLY A 21 0.40 -6.19 2.20
CA GLY A 21 0.82 -4.88 1.73
C GLY A 21 -0.33 -4.11 1.12
N HIS A 22 -0.42 -2.82 1.38
CA HIS A 22 -1.38 -1.90 0.76
C HIS A 22 -0.66 -0.88 -0.12
N SER A 23 -1.24 -0.59 -1.29
CA SER A 23 -0.69 0.37 -2.25
C SER A 23 0.77 0.01 -2.58
N MET A 24 1.73 0.90 -2.40
CA MET A 24 3.16 0.60 -2.57
C MET A 24 3.64 -0.61 -1.73
N GLY A 25 3.09 -0.81 -0.53
CA GLY A 25 3.37 -1.97 0.30
C GLY A 25 2.98 -3.28 -0.37
N ALA A 26 1.93 -3.29 -1.22
CA ALA A 26 1.55 -4.46 -1.99
C ALA A 26 2.63 -4.81 -3.02
N LYS A 27 3.16 -3.83 -3.76
CA LYS A 27 4.29 -4.05 -4.68
C LYS A 27 5.50 -4.60 -3.96
N ILE A 28 5.84 -4.05 -2.79
CA ILE A 28 6.95 -4.55 -1.97
C ILE A 28 6.71 -6.01 -1.58
N ALA A 29 5.51 -6.36 -1.10
CA ALA A 29 5.18 -7.73 -0.72
C ALA A 29 5.28 -8.71 -1.91
N LEU A 30 4.78 -8.30 -3.09
CA LEU A 30 4.86 -9.06 -4.33
C LEU A 30 6.31 -9.25 -4.80
N THR A 31 7.12 -8.19 -4.73
CA THR A 31 8.56 -8.25 -5.04
C THR A 31 9.29 -9.22 -4.11
N VAL A 32 9.07 -9.13 -2.79
CA VAL A 32 9.69 -10.05 -1.81
C VAL A 32 9.28 -11.50 -2.06
N ALA A 33 8.01 -11.74 -2.41
CA ALA A 33 7.54 -13.09 -2.72
C ALA A 33 8.23 -13.71 -3.96
N LEU A 34 8.50 -12.90 -4.99
CA LEU A 34 9.26 -13.35 -6.17
C LEU A 34 10.75 -13.55 -5.86
N GLN A 35 11.34 -12.72 -5.01
CA GLN A 35 12.76 -12.82 -4.62
C GLN A 35 13.05 -13.95 -3.63
N CYS A 36 12.11 -14.23 -2.73
CA CYS A 36 12.29 -15.18 -1.61
C CYS A 36 11.10 -16.14 -1.50
N PRO A 37 10.81 -16.93 -2.57
CA PRO A 37 9.63 -17.77 -2.62
C PRO A 37 9.62 -18.85 -1.54
N GLU A 38 10.78 -19.28 -1.04
CA GLU A 38 10.89 -20.31 0.01
C GLU A 38 10.35 -19.81 1.36
N SER A 39 10.76 -18.61 1.78
CA SER A 39 10.38 -18.04 3.08
C SER A 39 8.97 -17.48 3.11
N VAL A 40 8.39 -17.08 1.96
CA VAL A 40 7.04 -16.52 1.88
C VAL A 40 6.01 -17.63 1.64
N GLY A 41 5.01 -17.72 2.51
CA GLY A 41 3.91 -18.69 2.43
C GLY A 41 2.75 -18.23 1.55
N ASN A 42 2.37 -16.95 1.67
CA ASN A 42 1.30 -16.33 0.89
C ASN A 42 1.40 -14.80 0.96
N VAL A 43 0.68 -14.11 0.07
CA VAL A 43 0.63 -12.65 0.00
C VAL A 43 -0.81 -12.14 -0.05
N ILE A 44 -1.11 -11.06 0.69
CA ILE A 44 -2.32 -10.25 0.52
C ILE A 44 -1.89 -8.88 -0.04
N ALA A 45 -2.11 -8.69 -1.33
CA ALA A 45 -1.83 -7.45 -2.05
C ALA A 45 -3.11 -6.59 -2.14
N ILE A 46 -3.10 -5.45 -1.46
CA ILE A 46 -4.27 -4.58 -1.32
C ILE A 46 -4.09 -3.39 -2.26
N ASP A 47 -4.97 -3.32 -3.25
CA ASP A 47 -5.19 -2.21 -4.15
C ASP A 47 -3.92 -1.68 -4.83
N ASN A 48 -3.10 -2.61 -5.36
CA ASN A 48 -2.03 -2.35 -6.31
C ASN A 48 -1.69 -3.63 -7.09
N ILE A 49 -0.87 -3.51 -8.13
CA ILE A 49 -0.63 -4.56 -9.13
C ILE A 49 0.87 -4.61 -9.53
N PRO A 50 1.43 -5.77 -9.95
CA PRO A 50 2.85 -5.90 -10.31
C PRO A 50 3.17 -5.34 -11.71
N ILE A 51 2.83 -4.08 -11.96
CA ILE A 51 3.18 -3.36 -13.19
C ILE A 51 3.63 -1.94 -12.87
N HIS A 52 4.25 -1.28 -13.85
CA HIS A 52 4.37 0.17 -13.82
C HIS A 52 2.97 0.79 -13.82
N LEU A 53 2.67 1.64 -12.84
CA LEU A 53 1.41 2.35 -12.74
C LEU A 53 1.66 3.76 -12.21
N PRO A 54 1.35 4.81 -12.98
CA PRO A 54 1.44 6.19 -12.52
C PRO A 54 0.65 6.40 -11.23
N LEU A 55 1.21 7.16 -10.28
CA LEU A 55 0.50 7.52 -9.07
C LEU A 55 -0.71 8.40 -9.41
N SER A 56 -1.80 8.24 -8.66
CA SER A 56 -2.97 9.11 -8.83
C SER A 56 -2.69 10.54 -8.35
N ASP A 57 -3.37 11.51 -8.96
CA ASP A 57 -3.32 12.92 -8.55
C ASP A 57 -3.65 13.12 -7.06
N ASP A 58 -4.43 12.22 -6.47
CA ASP A 58 -4.78 12.25 -5.04
C ASP A 58 -3.54 12.15 -4.16
N PHE A 59 -2.56 11.32 -4.54
CA PHE A 59 -1.35 11.14 -3.72
C PHE A 59 -0.49 12.40 -3.72
N HIS A 60 -0.39 13.08 -4.86
CA HIS A 60 0.25 14.38 -4.95
C HIS A 60 -0.45 15.43 -4.08
N GLN A 61 -1.78 15.49 -4.14
CA GLN A 61 -2.59 16.39 -3.31
C GLN A 61 -2.43 16.11 -1.82
N TYR A 62 -2.34 14.84 -1.41
CA TYR A 62 -2.09 14.49 -0.01
C TYR A 62 -0.72 14.98 0.46
N ILE A 63 0.35 14.76 -0.31
CA ILE A 63 1.68 15.27 0.05
C ILE A 63 1.66 16.79 0.18
N GLU A 64 1.01 17.49 -0.75
CA GLU A 64 0.85 18.94 -0.67
C GLU A 64 0.13 19.38 0.61
N ALA A 65 -0.98 18.70 0.95
CA ALA A 65 -1.75 18.97 2.16
C ALA A 65 -0.89 18.80 3.42
N LEU A 66 -0.10 17.72 3.51
CA LEU A 66 0.77 17.47 4.66
C LEU A 66 1.90 18.52 4.75
N LYS A 67 2.49 18.92 3.63
CA LYS A 67 3.49 20.01 3.60
C LYS A 67 2.88 21.34 4.06
N ARG A 68 1.64 21.64 3.65
CA ARG A 68 0.92 22.84 4.10
C ARG A 68 0.66 22.83 5.61
N VAL A 69 0.30 21.67 6.17
CA VAL A 69 0.15 21.49 7.63
C VAL A 69 1.47 21.77 8.35
N GLU A 70 2.59 21.25 7.84
CA GLU A 70 3.92 21.46 8.45
C GLU A 70 4.34 22.94 8.40
N GLN A 71 4.12 23.61 7.26
CA GLN A 71 4.41 25.04 7.09
C GLN A 71 3.54 25.94 7.98
N ALA A 72 2.29 25.53 8.24
CA ALA A 72 1.36 26.27 9.09
C ALA A 72 1.72 26.23 10.58
N LYS A 73 2.70 25.40 10.99
CA LYS A 73 3.17 25.30 12.38
C LYS A 73 2.01 25.08 13.35
N VAL A 74 1.18 24.09 13.04
CA VAL A 74 0.02 23.74 13.85
C VAL A 74 0.44 23.21 15.23
N THR A 75 -0.37 23.49 16.24
CA THR A 75 -0.15 23.02 17.63
C THR A 75 -1.13 21.93 18.03
N THR A 76 -2.21 21.74 17.26
CA THR A 76 -3.25 20.74 17.52
C THR A 76 -3.63 20.00 16.25
N HIS A 77 -4.12 18.77 16.40
CA HIS A 77 -4.66 17.97 15.29
C HIS A 77 -5.89 18.62 14.66
N ALA A 78 -6.69 19.37 15.43
CA ALA A 78 -7.85 20.08 14.90
C ALA A 78 -7.45 21.18 13.91
N GLN A 79 -6.35 21.90 14.17
CA GLN A 79 -5.80 22.88 13.22
C GLN A 79 -5.29 22.18 11.95
N ALA A 80 -4.64 21.01 12.09
CA ALA A 80 -4.19 20.23 10.95
C ALA A 80 -5.38 19.74 10.10
N ASP A 81 -6.42 19.15 10.72
CA ASP A 81 -7.62 18.66 10.03
C ASP A 81 -8.33 19.79 9.26
N PHE A 82 -8.37 21.00 9.83
CA PHE A 82 -8.93 22.17 9.17
C PHE A 82 -8.25 22.51 7.84
N ILE A 83 -6.94 22.25 7.74
CA ILE A 83 -6.16 22.43 6.51
C ILE A 83 -6.42 21.25 5.55
N VAL A 84 -6.32 20.01 6.04
CA VAL A 84 -6.44 18.81 5.19
C VAL A 84 -7.83 18.69 4.56
N ARG A 85 -8.89 19.21 5.18
CA ARG A 85 -10.26 19.20 4.60
C ARG A 85 -10.42 19.94 3.27
N GLU A 86 -9.48 20.85 2.96
CA GLU A 86 -9.44 21.51 1.66
C GLU A 86 -9.16 20.48 0.55
N TYR A 87 -8.34 19.46 0.86
CA TYR A 87 -7.85 18.43 -0.05
C TYR A 87 -8.64 17.11 0.04
N GLU A 88 -9.11 16.72 1.23
CA GLU A 88 -9.78 15.43 1.45
C GLU A 88 -11.12 15.58 2.22
N LYS A 89 -12.21 15.08 1.65
CA LYS A 89 -13.56 15.24 2.23
C LYS A 89 -13.90 14.18 3.28
N SER A 90 -13.35 12.97 3.16
CA SER A 90 -13.54 11.90 4.13
C SER A 90 -12.79 12.17 5.42
N SER A 91 -13.52 12.33 6.53
CA SER A 91 -12.92 12.51 7.85
C SER A 91 -12.05 11.33 8.29
N ILE A 92 -12.40 10.11 7.85
CA ILE A 92 -11.65 8.89 8.17
C ILE A 92 -10.28 8.93 7.49
N ILE A 93 -10.23 9.32 6.20
CA ILE A 93 -8.98 9.45 5.46
C ILE A 93 -8.13 10.57 6.04
N ARG A 94 -8.72 11.73 6.36
CA ARG A 94 -7.99 12.84 7.01
C ARG A 94 -7.37 12.42 8.33
N PHE A 95 -8.14 11.72 9.18
CA PHE A 95 -7.63 11.19 10.42
C PHE A 95 -6.44 10.26 10.18
N PHE A 96 -6.56 9.35 9.21
CA PHE A 96 -5.48 8.44 8.82
C PHE A 96 -4.21 9.20 8.37
N LEU A 97 -4.33 10.17 7.47
CA LEU A 97 -3.22 10.98 6.98
C LEU A 97 -2.49 11.73 8.11
N LEU A 98 -3.23 12.16 9.13
CA LEU A 98 -2.70 12.88 10.29
C LEU A 98 -2.14 11.97 11.40
N THR A 99 -2.22 10.64 11.30
CA THR A 99 -1.70 9.72 12.32
C THR A 99 -0.19 9.84 12.55
N ASN A 100 0.55 10.31 11.56
CA ASN A 100 1.99 10.53 11.65
C ASN A 100 2.37 11.94 12.18
N LEU A 101 1.39 12.81 12.44
CA LEU A 101 1.61 14.13 13.01
C LEU A 101 1.75 14.02 14.53
N VAL A 102 2.94 14.28 15.06
CA VAL A 102 3.25 14.07 16.48
C VAL A 102 3.86 15.30 17.11
N SER A 103 3.77 15.39 18.44
CA SER A 103 4.52 16.39 19.20
C SER A 103 6.01 16.04 19.19
N SER A 104 6.86 17.06 19.05
CA SER A 104 8.31 16.93 19.09
C SER A 104 8.83 17.66 20.33
N PRO A 105 9.69 17.05 21.16
CA PRO A 105 10.30 17.75 22.30
C PRO A 105 11.08 19.02 21.91
N GLU A 106 11.52 19.10 20.65
CA GLU A 106 12.35 20.16 20.10
C GLU A 106 11.54 21.30 19.45
N SER A 107 10.21 21.24 19.48
CA SER A 107 9.33 22.20 18.79
C SER A 107 8.02 22.40 19.54
N SER A 108 7.55 23.65 19.61
CA SER A 108 6.21 23.98 20.12
C SER A 108 5.08 23.53 19.17
N TYR A 109 5.43 23.11 17.95
CA TYR A 109 4.51 22.69 16.90
C TYR A 109 4.60 21.20 16.64
N LEU A 110 3.49 20.63 16.16
CA LEU A 110 3.44 19.25 15.71
C LEU A 110 4.27 19.09 14.42
N ARG A 111 4.90 17.92 14.25
CA ARG A 111 5.70 17.57 13.08
C ARG A 111 5.37 16.17 12.58
N PHE A 112 5.51 15.95 11.28
CA PHE A 112 5.34 14.62 10.73
C PHE A 112 6.57 13.77 11.05
N ARG A 113 6.34 12.51 11.46
CA ARG A 113 7.41 11.50 11.62
C ARG A 113 8.03 11.08 10.30
N ILE A 114 7.29 11.26 9.21
CA ILE A 114 7.66 10.86 7.87
C ILE A 114 8.40 12.01 7.16
N PRO A 115 9.47 11.72 6.39
CA PRO A 115 10.21 12.74 5.67
C PRO A 115 9.45 13.18 4.41
N LEU A 116 8.58 14.20 4.53
CA LEU A 116 7.73 14.67 3.44
C LEU A 116 8.50 15.13 2.19
N ASP A 117 9.70 15.70 2.36
CA ASP A 117 10.53 16.12 1.24
C ASP A 117 11.08 14.94 0.44
N VAL A 118 11.51 13.89 1.12
CA VAL A 118 11.93 12.63 0.48
C VAL A 118 10.75 12.00 -0.25
N LEU A 119 9.58 11.91 0.40
CA LEU A 119 8.38 11.37 -0.24
C LEU A 119 7.99 12.15 -1.49
N SER A 120 8.08 13.48 -1.48
CA SER A 120 7.74 14.31 -2.64
C SER A 120 8.68 14.14 -3.83
N THR A 121 9.92 13.72 -3.62
CA THR A 121 10.94 13.56 -4.66
C THR A 121 11.07 12.11 -5.13
N ALA A 122 10.60 11.15 -4.33
CA ALA A 122 10.70 9.73 -4.61
C ALA A 122 9.54 9.17 -5.45
N LEU A 123 8.56 9.98 -5.86
CA LEU A 123 7.28 9.51 -6.44
C LEU A 123 7.44 8.67 -7.71
N GLY A 124 8.30 9.08 -8.65
CA GLY A 124 8.51 8.34 -9.91
C GLY A 124 8.93 6.89 -9.69
N PRO A 125 10.03 6.61 -8.96
CA PRO A 125 10.43 5.24 -8.64
C PRO A 125 9.37 4.37 -7.93
N LEU A 126 8.35 4.95 -7.27
CA LEU A 126 7.28 4.18 -6.62
C LEU A 126 6.25 3.62 -7.62
N GLU A 127 6.21 4.19 -8.83
CA GLU A 127 5.33 3.78 -9.91
C GLU A 127 5.80 2.49 -10.57
N ASP A 128 7.07 2.12 -10.45
CA ASP A 128 7.65 0.97 -11.12
C ASP A 128 7.36 -0.37 -10.42
N PHE A 129 7.60 -1.46 -11.15
CA PHE A 129 7.71 -2.81 -10.61
C PHE A 129 9.02 -3.41 -11.13
N PRO A 130 9.86 -4.02 -10.28
CA PRO A 130 11.27 -4.31 -10.63
C PRO A 130 11.46 -5.55 -11.51
N PHE A 131 10.38 -6.18 -11.96
CA PHE A 131 10.44 -7.38 -12.80
C PHE A 131 9.61 -7.19 -14.07
N ALA A 132 10.13 -7.71 -15.17
CA ALA A 132 9.44 -7.84 -16.44
C ALA A 132 8.84 -9.25 -16.56
N ALA A 133 7.65 -9.37 -17.14
CA ALA A 133 6.94 -10.65 -17.22
C ALA A 133 7.70 -11.68 -18.09
N GLU A 134 8.54 -11.20 -19.00
CA GLU A 134 9.37 -11.99 -19.91
C GLU A 134 10.52 -12.72 -19.18
N GLU A 135 10.83 -12.34 -17.95
CA GLU A 135 11.87 -12.99 -17.14
C GLU A 135 11.46 -14.41 -16.70
N GLY A 136 10.16 -14.75 -16.80
CA GLY A 136 9.64 -16.08 -16.46
C GLY A 136 9.65 -16.41 -14.96
N ILE A 137 9.89 -15.41 -14.12
CA ILE A 137 9.87 -15.53 -12.65
C ILE A 137 8.43 -15.63 -12.17
N ASN A 138 8.14 -16.61 -11.33
CA ASN A 138 6.80 -16.86 -10.84
C ASN A 138 6.80 -17.29 -9.37
N PHE A 139 5.75 -16.88 -8.66
CA PHE A 139 5.46 -17.29 -7.30
C PHE A 139 4.22 -18.19 -7.30
N ASN A 140 4.46 -19.49 -7.12
CA ASN A 140 3.45 -20.54 -7.25
C ASN A 140 2.66 -20.81 -5.96
N LYS A 141 2.75 -19.93 -4.95
CA LYS A 141 1.97 -20.04 -3.71
C LYS A 141 0.78 -19.05 -3.74
N PRO A 142 -0.20 -19.18 -2.83
CA PRO A 142 -1.41 -18.35 -2.86
C PRO A 142 -1.13 -16.86 -2.74
N VAL A 143 -1.78 -16.06 -3.59
CA VAL A 143 -1.76 -14.59 -3.51
C VAL A 143 -3.19 -14.08 -3.61
N LEU A 144 -3.63 -13.28 -2.65
CA LEU A 144 -4.91 -12.60 -2.70
C LEU A 144 -4.70 -11.15 -3.11
N PHE A 145 -5.28 -10.77 -4.24
CA PHE A 145 -5.45 -9.37 -4.62
C PHE A 145 -6.79 -8.86 -4.09
N ILE A 146 -6.77 -7.72 -3.41
CA ILE A 146 -7.98 -6.99 -3.02
C ILE A 146 -8.03 -5.74 -3.88
N ARG A 147 -9.03 -5.63 -4.75
CA ARG A 147 -9.24 -4.48 -5.65
C ARG A 147 -10.32 -3.57 -5.10
N ALA A 148 -9.99 -2.30 -4.90
CA ALA A 148 -10.98 -1.28 -4.62
C ALA A 148 -11.64 -0.85 -5.94
N THR A 149 -12.95 -1.02 -6.07
CA THR A 149 -13.64 -0.78 -7.35
C THR A 149 -13.76 0.70 -7.71
N GLN A 150 -13.65 1.59 -6.72
CA GLN A 150 -13.66 3.04 -6.94
C GLN A 150 -12.24 3.63 -7.04
N SER A 151 -11.20 2.80 -7.01
CA SER A 151 -9.82 3.23 -7.21
C SER A 151 -9.31 2.91 -8.63
N HIS A 152 -8.20 3.54 -9.01
CA HIS A 152 -7.54 3.33 -10.29
C HIS A 152 -6.30 2.45 -10.19
N TYR A 153 -6.00 1.91 -9.00
CA TYR A 153 -4.74 1.19 -8.74
C TYR A 153 -4.71 -0.24 -9.28
N ILE A 154 -5.87 -0.81 -9.63
CA ILE A 154 -5.97 -2.09 -10.34
C ILE A 154 -6.97 -1.94 -11.49
N PRO A 155 -6.52 -1.48 -12.68
CA PRO A 155 -7.38 -1.41 -13.86
C PRO A 155 -7.69 -2.82 -14.36
N HIS A 156 -8.94 -3.03 -14.81
CA HIS A 156 -9.40 -4.35 -15.27
C HIS A 156 -8.54 -4.90 -16.43
N SER A 157 -8.02 -4.02 -17.29
CA SER A 157 -7.14 -4.38 -18.41
C SER A 157 -5.81 -4.98 -17.98
N ALA A 158 -5.36 -4.72 -16.74
CA ALA A 158 -4.09 -5.22 -16.23
C ALA A 158 -4.22 -6.53 -15.45
N LEU A 159 -5.45 -7.00 -15.16
CA LEU A 159 -5.67 -8.29 -14.46
C LEU A 159 -4.92 -9.49 -15.09
N PRO A 160 -4.84 -9.63 -16.43
CA PRO A 160 -4.08 -10.72 -17.03
C PRO A 160 -2.58 -10.71 -16.67
N GLN A 161 -2.00 -9.55 -16.34
CA GLN A 161 -0.58 -9.42 -15.95
C GLN A 161 -0.30 -10.08 -14.61
N ILE A 162 -1.29 -10.11 -13.70
CA ILE A 162 -1.15 -10.78 -12.40
C ILE A 162 -0.78 -12.25 -12.58
N ARG A 163 -1.39 -12.93 -13.56
CA ARG A 163 -1.20 -14.35 -13.82
C ARG A 163 0.20 -14.71 -14.32
N LEU A 164 0.91 -13.76 -14.93
CA LEU A 164 2.26 -13.98 -15.46
C LEU A 164 3.26 -14.22 -14.32
N PHE A 165 3.11 -13.49 -13.21
CA PHE A 165 3.94 -13.64 -12.01
C PHE A 165 3.31 -14.54 -10.94
N PHE A 166 1.98 -14.53 -10.81
CA PHE A 166 1.23 -15.13 -9.71
C PHE A 166 0.09 -16.03 -10.25
N PRO A 167 0.42 -17.22 -10.77
CA PRO A 167 -0.57 -18.11 -11.41
C PRO A 167 -1.67 -18.57 -10.43
N ASN A 168 -1.35 -18.69 -9.14
CA ASN A 168 -2.29 -19.10 -8.09
C ASN A 168 -2.94 -17.90 -7.37
N ALA A 169 -3.06 -16.75 -8.04
CA ALA A 169 -3.68 -15.59 -7.44
C ALA A 169 -5.22 -15.64 -7.46
N SER A 170 -5.85 -15.08 -6.43
CA SER A 170 -7.29 -14.85 -6.33
C SER A 170 -7.55 -13.35 -6.26
N LEU A 171 -8.72 -12.90 -6.72
CA LEU A 171 -9.13 -11.49 -6.67
C LEU A 171 -10.43 -11.37 -5.88
N VAL A 172 -10.46 -10.42 -4.95
CA VAL A 172 -11.68 -9.97 -4.28
C VAL A 172 -11.85 -8.49 -4.56
N GLU A 173 -13.07 -8.10 -4.92
CA GLU A 173 -13.42 -6.71 -5.16
C GLU A 173 -14.14 -6.12 -3.94
N MET A 174 -13.84 -4.86 -3.62
CA MET A 174 -14.48 -4.11 -2.53
C MET A 174 -14.97 -2.76 -3.05
N ASP A 175 -16.23 -2.45 -2.76
CA ASP A 175 -16.87 -1.19 -3.15
C ASP A 175 -16.46 -0.04 -2.21
N CYS A 176 -15.24 0.45 -2.42
CA CYS A 176 -14.60 1.55 -1.70
C CYS A 176 -13.56 2.25 -2.57
N GLY A 177 -13.06 3.39 -2.09
CA GLY A 177 -11.87 4.04 -2.63
C GLY A 177 -10.58 3.31 -2.26
N HIS A 178 -9.46 3.99 -2.49
CA HIS A 178 -8.12 3.43 -2.32
C HIS A 178 -7.81 2.99 -0.88
N TRP A 179 -8.47 3.58 0.12
CA TRP A 179 -8.16 3.36 1.54
C TRP A 179 -8.95 2.19 2.11
N VAL A 180 -8.85 1.02 1.47
CA VAL A 180 -9.64 -0.20 1.75
C VAL A 180 -9.71 -0.55 3.25
N ILE A 181 -8.59 -0.50 3.96
CA ILE A 181 -8.52 -0.87 5.38
C ILE A 181 -9.31 0.12 6.25
N GLN A 182 -9.31 1.39 5.88
CA GLN A 182 -9.99 2.46 6.59
C GLN A 182 -11.47 2.55 6.21
N GLU A 183 -11.80 2.29 4.94
CA GLU A 183 -13.16 2.40 4.40
C GLU A 183 -14.00 1.13 4.64
N LYS A 184 -13.38 -0.06 4.61
CA LYS A 184 -14.02 -1.37 4.74
C LYS A 184 -13.28 -2.31 5.71
N PRO A 185 -13.03 -1.91 6.97
CA PRO A 185 -12.21 -2.70 7.92
C PRO A 185 -12.77 -4.10 8.19
N GLU A 186 -14.09 -4.25 8.31
CA GLU A 186 -14.74 -5.54 8.59
C GLU A 186 -14.64 -6.51 7.40
N GLN A 187 -14.89 -6.00 6.19
CA GLN A 187 -14.80 -6.78 4.95
C GLN A 187 -13.35 -7.22 4.69
N PHE A 188 -12.39 -6.32 4.93
CA PHE A 188 -10.96 -6.63 4.87
C PHE A 188 -10.54 -7.70 5.88
N ALA A 189 -11.04 -7.62 7.13
CA ALA A 189 -10.73 -8.61 8.16
C ALA A 189 -11.20 -10.03 7.79
N GLN A 190 -12.37 -10.16 7.15
CA GLN A 190 -12.89 -11.44 6.67
C GLN A 190 -11.98 -12.05 5.59
N CYS A 191 -11.54 -11.26 4.61
CA CYS A 191 -10.65 -11.74 3.55
C CYS A 191 -9.32 -12.31 4.04
N LYS A 192 -8.78 -11.78 5.16
CA LYS A 192 -7.53 -12.30 5.75
C LYS A 192 -7.67 -13.73 6.28
N ILE A 193 -8.84 -14.05 6.83
CA ILE A 193 -9.12 -15.35 7.44
C ILE A 193 -9.27 -16.41 6.34
N ASP A 194 -9.80 -16.03 5.18
CA ASP A 194 -10.22 -16.97 4.14
C ASP A 194 -9.19 -17.22 3.04
N ILE A 195 -7.98 -16.64 3.08
CA ILE A 195 -7.01 -16.76 1.98
C ILE A 195 -6.67 -18.21 1.59
N THR A 196 -6.76 -19.17 2.52
CA THR A 196 -6.57 -20.60 2.26
C THR A 196 -7.75 -21.29 1.56
N HIS A 197 -8.91 -20.63 1.49
CA HIS A 197 -10.17 -21.17 0.94
C HIS A 197 -10.67 -20.41 -0.31
N LEU A 198 -10.05 -19.28 -0.67
CA LEU A 198 -10.42 -18.51 -1.85
C LEU A 198 -10.00 -19.23 -3.14
N ARG A 199 -10.98 -19.56 -3.99
CA ARG A 199 -10.73 -20.07 -5.35
C ARG A 199 -10.22 -18.96 -6.26
N ALA A 200 -9.39 -19.32 -7.23
CA ALA A 200 -8.89 -18.38 -8.25
C ALA A 200 -10.07 -17.88 -9.12
N TYR A 201 -10.28 -16.57 -9.16
CA TYR A 201 -11.35 -15.90 -9.95
C TYR A 201 -10.83 -14.92 -11.02
N ILE A 202 -9.52 -14.91 -11.27
CA ILE A 202 -8.85 -14.04 -12.26
C ILE A 202 -8.47 -14.80 -13.53
#